data_AF-A0A6A6MWX3-F1
#
_entry.id   AF-A0A6A6MWX3-F1
#
_cell.length_a   1.000
_cell.length_b   1.000
_cell.length_c   1.000
_cell.angle_alpha   90.00
_cell.angle_beta   90.00
_cell.angle_gamma   90.00
#
_symmetry.space_group_name_H-M   'P 1'
#
loop_
_entity.id
_entity.type
_entity.pdbx_description
1 polymer ?
#
loop_
_entity_poly.entity_id
_entity_poly.type
_entity_poly.pdbx_seq_one_letter_code
_entity_poly.pdbx_strand_id
1 'polypeptide(L)'
;MLMKVPMSATSLTLAFPWFLFAATVFSLGLCHGSFNAGCIESEREALLQFKHGLKDPSNRLSSWDRDADCCEWPGVICDNLTNHVLELHLRTLSKDEYYAFNASGDYDEYWERSTFRGKISQSLLNLKHLKYLDLSNNNFEGIHIPKFLGSMKSLRYLNFSGAGFGGMIPHQLGNLSNLQYLNLEGDGYYYYPEIYVENLDWLSSLSSLEFLDLSSVNLSKALDWLDAMNKLPSLEIDLVNLLCPVGFFTFQL
;
A
#
# COMPACT_ATOMS: atom_id res chain seq x y z
N MET A 1 67.08 -6.91 83.63
CA MET A 1 67.57 -8.24 84.03
C MET A 1 67.13 -9.22 82.95
N LEU A 2 68.09 -9.77 82.19
CA LEU A 2 67.87 -10.77 81.16
C LEU A 2 67.50 -12.11 81.81
N MET A 3 66.48 -12.79 81.30
CA MET A 3 66.38 -14.26 81.31
C MET A 3 65.68 -14.73 80.03
N LYS A 4 66.43 -15.46 79.22
CA LYS A 4 65.97 -16.33 78.11
C LYS A 4 65.65 -17.71 78.67
N VAL A 5 64.59 -18.36 78.21
CA VAL A 5 64.50 -19.81 77.89
C VAL A 5 63.29 -20.03 76.93
N PRO A 6 63.13 -21.16 76.20
CA PRO A 6 63.66 -21.37 74.84
C PRO A 6 62.61 -21.83 73.79
N MET A 7 63.14 -22.19 72.62
CA MET A 7 62.56 -22.72 71.37
C MET A 7 61.69 -23.98 71.48
N SER A 8 60.67 -24.14 70.61
CA SER A 8 60.71 -25.05 69.43
C SER A 8 59.32 -25.45 68.86
N ALA A 9 59.22 -25.29 67.54
CA ALA A 9 58.37 -25.83 66.47
C ALA A 9 57.21 -26.83 66.72
N THR A 10 56.06 -26.53 66.06
CA THR A 10 55.19 -27.43 65.25
C THR A 10 54.25 -26.53 64.40
N SER A 11 54.43 -26.35 63.08
CA SER A 11 54.00 -27.19 61.93
C SER A 11 52.47 -27.21 61.63
N LEU A 12 52.11 -26.63 60.46
CA LEU A 12 51.00 -26.95 59.52
C LEU A 12 49.55 -26.84 60.05
N THR A 13 48.59 -26.18 59.39
CA THR A 13 48.18 -26.32 57.99
C THR A 13 47.44 -25.07 57.47
N LEU A 14 47.64 -24.75 56.20
CA LEU A 14 46.86 -23.78 55.43
C LEU A 14 45.52 -24.41 55.02
N ALA A 15 44.41 -23.83 55.45
CA ALA A 15 43.09 -24.10 54.88
C ALA A 15 42.68 -22.89 54.03
N PHE A 16 43.00 -22.93 52.73
CA PHE A 16 42.34 -22.10 51.73
C PHE A 16 41.02 -22.79 51.40
N PRO A 17 39.84 -22.19 51.68
CA PRO A 17 38.60 -22.69 51.11
C PRO A 17 38.68 -22.43 49.60
N TRP A 18 38.72 -23.51 48.82
CA TRP A 18 38.45 -23.46 47.39
C TRP A 18 37.03 -22.94 47.19
N PHE A 19 36.90 -21.63 46.98
CA PHE A 19 35.70 -21.05 46.40
C PHE A 19 35.67 -21.49 44.93
N LEU A 20 35.05 -22.65 44.69
CA LEU A 20 34.52 -23.02 43.39
C LEU A 20 33.45 -21.98 43.04
N PHE A 21 33.84 -20.94 42.31
CA PHE A 21 32.90 -20.09 41.57
C PHE A 21 32.30 -20.96 40.47
N ALA A 22 31.24 -21.70 40.81
CA ALA A 22 30.36 -22.27 39.80
C ALA A 22 29.67 -21.09 39.12
N ALA A 23 30.25 -20.60 38.02
CA ALA A 23 29.55 -19.75 37.08
C ALA A 23 28.43 -20.60 36.50
N THR A 24 27.26 -20.55 37.12
CA THR A 24 26.03 -20.99 36.47
C THR A 24 25.84 -20.05 35.30
N VAL A 25 26.29 -20.49 34.13
CA VAL A 25 25.78 -19.96 32.86
C VAL A 25 24.31 -20.29 32.91
N PHE A 26 23.50 -19.33 33.37
CA PHE A 26 22.11 -19.28 33.01
C PHE A 26 22.11 -19.07 31.51
N SER A 27 22.18 -20.18 30.78
CA SER A 27 21.63 -20.27 29.46
C SER A 27 20.15 -19.96 29.66
N LEU A 28 19.80 -18.67 29.59
CA LEU A 28 18.50 -18.29 29.08
C LEU A 28 18.43 -19.03 27.76
N GLY A 29 17.74 -20.17 27.79
CA GLY A 29 17.33 -20.83 26.57
C GLY A 29 16.59 -19.75 25.81
N LEU A 30 17.26 -19.19 24.81
CA LEU A 30 16.54 -18.65 23.68
C LEU A 30 15.75 -19.86 23.21
N CYS A 31 14.49 -19.92 23.62
CA CYS A 31 13.51 -20.63 22.84
C CYS A 31 13.67 -20.03 21.45
N HIS A 32 14.40 -20.74 20.59
CA HIS A 32 14.15 -20.71 19.16
C HIS A 32 12.76 -21.33 19.00
N GLY A 33 11.74 -20.59 19.44
CA GLY A 33 10.48 -20.63 18.74
C GLY A 33 10.87 -20.32 17.30
N SER A 34 10.47 -21.19 16.40
CA SER A 34 10.38 -20.81 15.00
C SER A 34 9.47 -19.59 14.99
N PHE A 35 10.07 -18.39 15.03
CA PHE A 35 9.37 -17.19 14.62
C PHE A 35 9.12 -17.45 13.14
N ASN A 36 7.94 -17.97 12.81
CA ASN A 36 7.32 -17.55 11.57
C ASN A 36 7.34 -16.04 11.68
N ALA A 37 8.28 -15.42 10.99
CA ALA A 37 8.42 -13.97 10.98
C ALA A 37 7.19 -13.48 10.23
N GLY A 38 6.08 -13.37 10.95
CA GLY A 38 4.85 -12.86 10.39
C GLY A 38 4.99 -11.39 10.05
N CYS A 39 3.94 -10.83 9.48
CA CYS A 39 3.82 -9.43 9.12
C CYS A 39 4.37 -8.48 10.19
N ILE A 40 5.07 -7.46 9.72
CA ILE A 40 5.64 -6.40 10.55
C ILE A 40 4.53 -5.66 11.29
N GLU A 41 4.65 -5.57 12.61
CA GLU A 41 3.61 -5.02 13.50
C GLU A 41 3.16 -3.60 13.10
N SER A 42 4.08 -2.72 12.72
CA SER A 42 3.74 -1.37 12.29
C SER A 42 2.95 -1.34 10.98
N GLU A 43 3.18 -2.30 10.08
CA GLU A 43 2.44 -2.43 8.82
C GLU A 43 1.06 -3.05 9.07
N ARG A 44 0.97 -4.05 9.96
CA ARG A 44 -0.30 -4.60 10.44
C ARG A 44 -1.19 -3.50 11.02
N GLU A 45 -0.67 -2.67 11.93
CA GLU A 45 -1.45 -1.58 12.51
C GLU A 45 -1.85 -0.54 11.44
N ALA A 46 -0.95 -0.24 10.50
CA ALA A 46 -1.26 0.66 9.40
C ALA A 46 -2.43 0.17 8.54
N LEU A 47 -2.47 -1.14 8.25
CA LEU A 47 -3.55 -1.80 7.51
C LEU A 47 -4.86 -1.84 8.33
N LEU A 48 -4.81 -2.07 9.64
CA LEU A 48 -6.01 -2.02 10.49
C LEU A 48 -6.59 -0.60 10.58
N GLN A 49 -5.74 0.42 10.69
CA GLN A 49 -6.17 1.83 10.63
C GLN A 49 -6.71 2.20 9.25
N PHE A 50 -6.17 1.60 8.18
CA PHE A 50 -6.68 1.76 6.84
C PHE A 50 -8.07 1.12 6.70
N LYS A 51 -8.25 -0.13 7.16
CA LYS A 51 -9.54 -0.82 7.27
C LYS A 51 -10.57 0.01 8.02
N HIS A 52 -10.20 0.64 9.13
CA HIS A 52 -11.12 1.49 9.90
C HIS A 52 -11.63 2.71 9.13
N GLY A 53 -10.84 3.23 8.19
CA GLY A 53 -11.25 4.33 7.31
C GLY A 53 -12.27 3.91 6.23
N LEU A 54 -12.33 2.62 5.90
CA LEU A 54 -13.21 2.09 4.87
C LEU A 54 -14.59 1.74 5.42
N LYS A 55 -15.61 1.95 4.59
CA LYS A 55 -16.91 1.29 4.74
C LYS A 55 -16.87 0.01 3.90
N ASP A 56 -17.12 -1.12 4.52
CA ASP A 56 -17.06 -2.46 3.92
C ASP A 56 -18.37 -3.23 4.22
N PRO A 57 -19.44 -3.02 3.42
CA PRO A 57 -20.77 -3.55 3.74
C PRO A 57 -20.84 -5.09 3.77
N SER A 58 -19.99 -5.76 2.98
CA SER A 58 -19.93 -7.23 2.92
C SER A 58 -18.88 -7.84 3.83
N ASN A 59 -18.20 -7.03 4.66
CA ASN A 59 -17.14 -7.48 5.56
C ASN A 59 -16.04 -8.28 4.82
N ARG A 60 -15.67 -7.86 3.61
CA ARG A 60 -14.56 -8.45 2.82
C ARG A 60 -13.25 -8.45 3.59
N LEU A 61 -13.04 -7.47 4.47
CA LEU A 61 -11.86 -7.34 5.32
C LEU A 61 -12.06 -7.95 6.71
N SER A 62 -13.09 -8.77 6.94
CA SER A 62 -13.39 -9.37 8.25
C SER A 62 -12.22 -10.14 8.85
N SER A 63 -11.45 -10.85 8.03
CA SER A 63 -10.27 -11.62 8.45
C SER A 63 -9.07 -10.77 8.86
N TRP A 64 -9.06 -9.47 8.53
CA TRP A 64 -8.01 -8.56 8.96
C TRP A 64 -8.14 -8.28 10.45
N ASP A 65 -7.41 -9.02 11.27
CA ASP A 65 -7.54 -9.01 12.72
C ASP A 65 -6.18 -8.84 13.42
N ARG A 66 -6.19 -8.27 14.63
CA ARG A 66 -4.97 -7.92 15.39
C ARG A 66 -4.09 -9.13 15.68
N ASP A 67 -4.70 -10.30 15.86
CA ASP A 67 -4.02 -11.51 16.31
C ASP A 67 -3.55 -12.40 15.15
N ALA A 68 -3.88 -12.04 13.90
CA ALA A 68 -3.50 -12.77 12.71
C ALA A 68 -2.29 -12.17 11.99
N ASP A 69 -1.58 -13.01 11.24
CA ASP A 69 -0.52 -12.56 10.34
C ASP A 69 -1.12 -11.80 9.16
N CYS A 70 -0.76 -10.52 9.00
CA CYS A 70 -1.29 -9.72 7.90
C CYS A 70 -0.85 -10.20 6.52
N CYS A 71 0.24 -10.97 6.42
CA CYS A 71 0.68 -11.57 5.17
C CYS A 71 -0.18 -12.77 4.73
N GLU A 72 -1.06 -13.25 5.60
CA GLU A 72 -2.07 -14.26 5.29
C GLU A 72 -3.44 -13.64 4.96
N TRP A 73 -3.58 -12.31 5.08
CA TRP A 73 -4.84 -11.65 4.81
C TRP A 73 -5.15 -11.64 3.31
N PRO A 74 -6.40 -11.95 2.92
CA PRO A 74 -6.84 -11.80 1.55
C PRO A 74 -6.56 -10.38 1.05
N GLY A 75 -5.87 -10.31 -0.09
CA GLY A 75 -5.49 -9.06 -0.74
C GLY A 75 -4.18 -8.43 -0.25
N VAL A 76 -3.49 -9.00 0.76
CA VAL A 76 -2.19 -8.52 1.22
C VAL A 76 -1.10 -9.48 0.76
N ILE A 77 -0.12 -8.98 0.01
CA ILE A 77 1.04 -9.76 -0.42
C ILE A 77 2.31 -9.17 0.19
N CYS A 78 3.09 -10.02 0.86
CA CYS A 78 4.34 -9.64 1.50
C CYS A 78 5.57 -10.15 0.76
N ASP A 79 6.70 -9.49 0.96
CA ASP A 79 8.02 -9.96 0.57
C ASP A 79 8.37 -11.24 1.34
N ASN A 80 8.82 -12.29 0.64
CA ASN A 80 9.10 -13.59 1.24
C ASN A 80 10.39 -13.66 2.07
N LEU A 81 11.24 -12.63 2.01
CA LEU A 81 12.48 -12.54 2.77
C LEU A 81 12.36 -11.53 3.91
N THR A 82 11.73 -10.37 3.64
CA THR A 82 11.66 -9.27 4.61
C THR A 82 10.32 -9.16 5.31
N ASN A 83 9.27 -9.87 4.86
CA ASN A 83 7.89 -9.81 5.37
C ASN A 83 7.28 -8.40 5.35
N HIS A 84 7.81 -7.53 4.50
CA HIS A 84 7.23 -6.21 4.24
C HIS A 84 6.05 -6.36 3.30
N VAL A 85 4.96 -5.63 3.57
CA VAL A 85 3.81 -5.55 2.67
C VAL A 85 4.23 -4.88 1.35
N LEU A 86 4.12 -5.62 0.26
CA LEU A 86 4.47 -5.17 -1.08
C LEU A 86 3.25 -4.81 -1.92
N GLU A 87 2.14 -5.53 -1.75
CA GLU A 87 0.98 -5.36 -2.61
C GLU A 87 -0.31 -5.36 -1.79
N LEU A 88 -1.23 -4.49 -2.20
CA LEU A 88 -2.57 -4.42 -1.67
C LEU A 88 -3.60 -4.49 -2.81
N HIS A 89 -4.36 -5.58 -2.83
CA HIS A 89 -5.36 -5.93 -3.85
C HIS A 89 -6.77 -5.87 -3.25
N LEU A 90 -7.46 -4.76 -3.46
CA LEU A 90 -8.79 -4.50 -2.89
C LEU A 90 -9.81 -4.09 -3.96
N ARG A 91 -9.55 -4.43 -5.22
CA ARG A 91 -10.49 -4.19 -6.32
C ARG A 91 -11.81 -4.93 -6.15
N THR A 92 -12.86 -4.43 -6.79
CA THR A 92 -14.13 -5.16 -6.95
C THR A 92 -14.24 -5.70 -8.40
N LEU A 93 -15.06 -6.72 -8.61
CA LEU A 93 -15.27 -7.25 -9.97
C LEU A 93 -16.02 -6.23 -10.83
N SER A 94 -15.61 -6.09 -12.09
CA SER A 94 -16.38 -5.37 -13.09
C SER A 94 -17.66 -6.13 -13.44
N LYS A 95 -18.57 -5.46 -14.16
CA LYS A 95 -19.82 -6.09 -14.63
C LYS A 95 -19.57 -7.31 -15.50
N ASP A 96 -18.62 -7.20 -16.42
CA ASP A 96 -18.27 -8.29 -17.34
C ASP A 96 -17.65 -9.47 -16.60
N GLU A 97 -16.75 -9.19 -15.65
CA GLU A 97 -16.15 -10.23 -14.80
C GLU A 97 -17.21 -10.92 -13.92
N TYR A 98 -18.11 -10.15 -13.32
CA TYR A 98 -19.17 -10.71 -12.48
C TYR A 98 -20.06 -11.68 -13.25
N TYR A 99 -20.54 -11.29 -14.44
CA TYR A 99 -21.40 -12.15 -15.25
C TYR A 99 -20.67 -13.34 -15.86
N ALA A 100 -19.34 -13.28 -16.04
CA ALA A 100 -18.54 -14.43 -16.43
C ALA A 100 -18.58 -15.56 -15.39
N PHE A 101 -18.74 -15.23 -14.09
CA PHE A 101 -18.82 -16.21 -13.00
C PHE A 101 -20.25 -16.47 -12.50
N ASN A 102 -21.15 -15.47 -12.58
CA ASN A 102 -22.51 -15.54 -12.07
C ASN A 102 -23.52 -14.95 -13.08
N ALA A 103 -23.86 -15.75 -14.10
CA ALA A 103 -24.72 -15.33 -15.21
C ALA A 103 -26.17 -14.96 -14.82
N SER A 104 -26.62 -15.33 -13.62
CA SER A 104 -28.01 -15.11 -13.17
C SER A 104 -28.11 -14.13 -11.98
N GLY A 105 -26.98 -13.63 -11.49
CA GLY A 105 -26.95 -12.73 -10.33
C GLY A 105 -27.34 -11.29 -10.68
N ASP A 106 -27.83 -10.56 -9.69
CA ASP A 106 -28.01 -9.11 -9.78
C ASP A 106 -26.63 -8.44 -9.57
N TYR A 107 -26.13 -7.76 -10.60
CA TYR A 107 -24.84 -7.07 -10.52
C TYR A 107 -24.93 -5.81 -9.66
N ASP A 108 -26.03 -5.08 -9.73
CA ASP A 108 -26.18 -3.82 -9.02
C ASP A 108 -26.26 -4.09 -7.51
N GLU A 109 -27.01 -5.12 -7.09
CA GLU A 109 -27.01 -5.58 -5.68
C GLU A 109 -25.61 -6.04 -5.23
N TYR A 110 -24.92 -6.84 -6.06
CA TYR A 110 -23.56 -7.29 -5.76
C TYR A 110 -22.61 -6.12 -5.58
N TRP A 111 -22.62 -5.17 -6.51
CA TRP A 111 -21.72 -4.01 -6.53
C TRP A 111 -21.98 -3.10 -5.33
N GLU A 112 -23.24 -2.78 -5.04
CA GLU A 112 -23.59 -1.93 -3.90
C GLU A 112 -23.08 -2.46 -2.56
N ARG A 113 -23.07 -3.79 -2.41
CA ARG A 113 -22.65 -4.48 -1.19
C ARG A 113 -21.15 -4.79 -1.16
N SER A 114 -20.52 -4.97 -2.33
CA SER A 114 -19.13 -5.44 -2.43
C SER A 114 -18.11 -4.31 -2.53
N THR A 115 -18.54 -3.11 -2.90
CA THR A 115 -17.63 -1.97 -3.06
C THR A 115 -17.22 -1.33 -1.73
N PHE A 116 -15.94 -0.99 -1.64
CA PHE A 116 -15.44 -0.14 -0.57
C PHE A 116 -15.86 1.31 -0.78
N ARG A 117 -16.20 1.97 0.33
CA ARG A 117 -16.47 3.42 0.40
C ARG A 117 -15.71 4.03 1.57
N GLY A 118 -16.02 5.27 1.94
CA GLY A 118 -15.42 5.92 3.11
C GLY A 118 -14.17 6.70 2.75
N LYS A 119 -13.08 6.54 3.51
CA LYS A 119 -11.86 7.35 3.36
C LYS A 119 -10.63 6.48 3.21
N ILE A 120 -9.75 6.87 2.29
CA ILE A 120 -8.39 6.32 2.24
C ILE A 120 -7.57 6.97 3.36
N SER A 121 -7.22 6.18 4.37
CA SER A 121 -6.47 6.64 5.54
C SER A 121 -5.00 6.94 5.21
N GLN A 122 -4.46 7.98 5.86
CA GLN A 122 -3.05 8.33 5.77
C GLN A 122 -2.12 7.29 6.43
N SER A 123 -2.67 6.31 7.16
CA SER A 123 -1.91 5.19 7.71
C SER A 123 -1.16 4.40 6.63
N LEU A 124 -1.62 4.42 5.36
CA LEU A 124 -0.91 3.82 4.22
C LEU A 124 0.52 4.36 4.05
N LEU A 125 0.82 5.57 4.54
CA LEU A 125 2.19 6.10 4.54
C LEU A 125 3.17 5.24 5.34
N ASN A 126 2.71 4.41 6.26
CA ASN A 126 3.58 3.52 7.03
C ASN A 126 3.99 2.26 6.25
N LEU A 127 3.34 1.95 5.12
CA LEU A 127 3.72 0.87 4.22
C LEU A 127 4.84 1.34 3.27
N LYS A 128 6.03 1.54 3.81
CA LYS A 128 7.17 2.18 3.11
C LYS A 128 7.68 1.38 1.89
N HIS A 129 7.31 0.12 1.81
CA HIS A 129 7.73 -0.81 0.77
C HIS A 129 6.60 -1.16 -0.20
N LEU A 130 5.41 -0.58 -0.05
CA LEU A 130 4.27 -0.86 -0.90
C LEU A 130 4.59 -0.45 -2.35
N LYS A 131 4.52 -1.43 -3.26
CA LYS A 131 4.77 -1.27 -4.70
C LYS A 131 3.48 -1.27 -5.50
N TYR A 132 2.44 -1.95 -5.03
CA TYR A 132 1.21 -2.16 -5.76
C TYR A 132 0.00 -1.81 -4.91
N LEU A 133 -0.84 -0.90 -5.41
CA LEU A 133 -2.11 -0.53 -4.79
C LEU A 133 -3.22 -0.55 -5.84
N ASP A 134 -4.16 -1.48 -5.67
CA ASP A 134 -5.35 -1.59 -6.52
C ASP A 134 -6.62 -1.43 -5.69
N LEU A 135 -7.32 -0.30 -5.91
CA LEU A 135 -8.64 -0.01 -5.35
C LEU A 135 -9.69 0.15 -6.47
N SER A 136 -9.44 -0.36 -7.67
CA SER A 136 -10.32 -0.23 -8.83
C SER A 136 -11.72 -0.81 -8.59
N ASN A 137 -12.71 -0.30 -9.35
CA ASN A 137 -14.11 -0.70 -9.33
C ASN A 137 -14.80 -0.60 -7.96
N ASN A 138 -14.25 0.18 -7.02
CA ASN A 138 -14.92 0.51 -5.76
C ASN A 138 -15.85 1.73 -5.93
N ASN A 139 -16.40 2.25 -4.82
CA ASN A 139 -17.30 3.41 -4.87
C ASN A 139 -16.96 4.38 -3.75
N PHE A 140 -15.95 5.21 -3.97
CA PHE A 140 -15.50 6.22 -3.02
C PHE A 140 -16.38 7.48 -2.98
N GLU A 141 -17.59 7.43 -3.54
CA GLU A 141 -18.66 8.42 -3.36
C GLU A 141 -18.23 9.86 -3.69
N GLY A 142 -17.33 10.04 -4.66
CA GLY A 142 -16.87 11.35 -5.14
C GLY A 142 -15.83 12.04 -4.25
N ILE A 143 -15.21 11.34 -3.30
CA ILE A 143 -14.10 11.94 -2.53
C ILE A 143 -12.90 12.23 -3.44
N HIS A 144 -12.05 13.15 -3.01
CA HIS A 144 -10.82 13.47 -3.73
C HIS A 144 -9.76 12.39 -3.50
N ILE A 145 -8.95 12.14 -4.54
CA ILE A 145 -7.73 11.35 -4.41
C ILE A 145 -6.80 12.03 -3.36
N PRO A 146 -6.37 11.32 -2.30
CA PRO A 146 -5.56 11.94 -1.26
C PRO A 146 -4.17 12.36 -1.74
N LYS A 147 -3.81 13.62 -1.50
CA LYS A 147 -2.50 14.20 -1.86
C LYS A 147 -1.31 13.46 -1.25
N PHE A 148 -1.49 12.79 -0.10
CA PHE A 148 -0.41 12.09 0.58
C PHE A 148 0.15 10.92 -0.23
N LEU A 149 -0.62 10.36 -1.18
CA LEU A 149 -0.17 9.27 -2.05
C LEU A 149 1.10 9.63 -2.81
N GLY A 150 1.30 10.91 -3.14
CA GLY A 150 2.55 11.42 -3.74
C GLY A 150 3.82 11.23 -2.90
N SER A 151 3.69 10.87 -1.62
CA SER A 151 4.82 10.59 -0.74
C SER A 151 5.22 9.11 -0.73
N MET A 152 4.45 8.22 -1.35
CA MET A 152 4.68 6.77 -1.38
C MET A 152 5.62 6.37 -2.52
N LYS A 153 6.89 6.79 -2.44
CA LYS A 153 7.89 6.69 -3.53
C LYS A 153 8.23 5.27 -3.99
N SER A 154 7.85 4.25 -3.23
CA SER A 154 8.03 2.84 -3.59
C SER A 154 6.99 2.33 -4.59
N LEU A 155 5.87 3.05 -4.78
CA LEU A 155 4.80 2.65 -5.69
C LEU A 155 5.30 2.54 -7.13
N ARG A 156 4.88 1.44 -7.75
CA ARG A 156 5.11 1.08 -9.16
C ARG A 156 3.79 0.90 -9.90
N TYR A 157 2.74 0.49 -9.21
CA TYR A 157 1.42 0.29 -9.76
C TYR A 157 0.38 0.97 -8.88
N LEU A 158 -0.44 1.81 -9.50
CA LEU A 158 -1.58 2.48 -8.87
C LEU A 158 -2.79 2.38 -9.79
N ASN A 159 -3.84 1.70 -9.32
CA ASN A 159 -5.08 1.58 -10.06
C ASN A 159 -6.28 2.02 -9.22
N PHE A 160 -6.92 3.11 -9.68
CA PHE A 160 -8.14 3.69 -9.14
C PHE A 160 -9.26 3.77 -10.19
N SER A 161 -9.14 3.02 -11.29
CA SER A 161 -10.12 3.00 -12.38
C SER A 161 -11.52 2.69 -11.85
N GLY A 162 -12.52 3.44 -12.32
CA GLY A 162 -13.93 3.18 -12.00
C GLY A 162 -14.25 3.17 -10.50
N ALA A 163 -13.41 3.79 -9.67
CA ALA A 163 -13.54 3.72 -8.20
C ALA A 163 -14.41 4.84 -7.60
N GLY A 164 -15.03 5.68 -8.43
CA GLY A 164 -15.89 6.78 -7.98
C GLY A 164 -15.15 7.90 -7.23
N PHE A 165 -13.88 8.18 -7.59
CA PHE A 165 -13.20 9.39 -7.13
C PHE A 165 -13.69 10.61 -7.90
N GLY A 166 -13.70 11.76 -7.23
CA GLY A 166 -14.09 13.03 -7.83
C GLY A 166 -13.10 14.15 -7.54
N GLY A 167 -13.31 15.29 -8.20
CA GLY A 167 -12.49 16.48 -8.02
C GLY A 167 -11.16 16.42 -8.75
N MET A 168 -10.23 17.30 -8.36
CA MET A 168 -8.96 17.47 -9.06
C MET A 168 -8.00 16.31 -8.77
N ILE A 169 -7.41 15.71 -9.81
CA ILE A 169 -6.27 14.81 -9.67
C ILE A 169 -5.09 15.59 -9.05
N PRO A 170 -4.55 15.16 -7.91
CA PRO A 170 -3.49 15.91 -7.23
C PRO A 170 -2.17 15.79 -8.00
N HIS A 171 -1.57 16.92 -8.39
CA HIS A 171 -0.25 16.99 -9.04
C HIS A 171 0.86 16.32 -8.21
N GLN A 172 0.64 16.12 -6.90
CA GLN A 172 1.51 15.32 -6.04
C GLN A 172 1.67 13.87 -6.52
N LEU A 173 0.83 13.34 -7.42
CA LEU A 173 1.10 12.04 -8.03
C LEU A 173 2.35 12.06 -8.92
N GLY A 174 2.69 13.20 -9.54
CA GLY A 174 3.91 13.37 -10.35
C GLY A 174 5.22 13.17 -9.58
N ASN A 175 5.12 13.15 -8.26
CA ASN A 175 6.22 12.92 -7.34
C ASN A 175 6.62 11.41 -7.27
N LEU A 176 5.85 10.51 -7.88
CA LEU A 176 6.06 9.05 -7.88
C LEU A 176 6.97 8.62 -9.03
N SER A 177 8.25 8.98 -8.98
CA SER A 177 9.19 8.76 -10.10
C SER A 177 9.41 7.30 -10.50
N ASN A 178 9.09 6.33 -9.61
CA ASN A 178 9.18 4.88 -9.88
C ASN A 178 7.87 4.28 -10.41
N LEU A 179 6.82 5.08 -10.56
CA LEU A 179 5.51 4.61 -11.01
C LEU A 179 5.59 4.18 -12.47
N GLN A 180 5.15 2.96 -12.75
CA GLN A 180 5.16 2.32 -14.06
C GLN A 180 3.74 2.20 -14.63
N TYR A 181 2.75 1.98 -13.76
CA TYR A 181 1.36 1.85 -14.14
C TYR A 181 0.50 2.82 -13.34
N LEU A 182 -0.23 3.69 -14.06
CA LEU A 182 -1.20 4.60 -13.47
C LEU A 182 -2.52 4.51 -14.23
N ASN A 183 -3.56 4.00 -13.58
CA ASN A 183 -4.92 4.07 -14.11
C ASN A 183 -5.80 4.91 -13.19
N LEU A 184 -6.32 6.02 -13.75
CA LEU A 184 -7.22 6.98 -13.11
C LEU A 184 -8.51 7.14 -13.93
N GLU A 185 -8.87 6.13 -14.73
CA GLU A 185 -10.10 6.13 -15.52
C GLU A 185 -11.30 6.54 -14.65
N GLY A 186 -12.02 7.57 -15.10
CA GLY A 186 -13.24 8.03 -14.47
C GLY A 186 -14.36 7.00 -14.62
N ASP A 187 -15.26 6.93 -13.65
CA ASP A 187 -16.40 6.00 -13.69
C ASP A 187 -17.49 6.37 -14.72
N GLY A 188 -17.38 7.56 -15.34
CA GLY A 188 -18.32 8.08 -16.33
C GLY A 188 -19.72 8.35 -15.77
N TYR A 189 -19.94 8.22 -14.45
CA TYR A 189 -21.25 8.39 -13.84
C TYR A 189 -21.47 9.86 -13.45
N TYR A 190 -22.52 10.47 -14.00
CA TYR A 190 -22.92 11.85 -13.73
C TYR A 190 -23.35 12.13 -12.27
N TYR A 191 -23.35 11.13 -11.39
CA TYR A 191 -23.86 11.25 -10.02
C TYR A 191 -22.84 11.90 -9.06
N TYR A 192 -21.54 11.74 -9.32
CA TYR A 192 -20.47 12.29 -8.46
C TYR A 192 -19.74 13.46 -9.13
N PRO A 193 -19.01 14.29 -8.36
CA PRO A 193 -18.15 15.31 -8.94
C PRO A 193 -17.17 14.67 -9.93
N GLU A 194 -17.14 15.18 -11.16
CA GLU A 194 -16.21 14.70 -12.18
C GLU A 194 -14.76 14.75 -11.68
N ILE A 195 -13.99 13.73 -12.04
CA ILE A 195 -12.54 13.75 -11.91
C ILE A 195 -11.94 14.61 -13.03
N TYR A 196 -11.04 15.52 -12.70
CA TYR A 196 -10.48 16.47 -13.67
C TYR A 196 -9.02 16.83 -13.40
N VAL A 197 -8.38 17.43 -14.39
CA VAL A 197 -7.05 18.06 -14.29
C VAL A 197 -7.11 19.52 -14.72
N GLU A 198 -6.26 20.36 -14.15
CA GLU A 198 -6.02 21.73 -14.65
C GLU A 198 -4.82 21.82 -15.57
N ASN A 199 -3.84 20.92 -15.39
CA ASN A 199 -2.66 20.76 -16.24
C ASN A 199 -2.13 19.33 -16.09
N LEU A 200 -1.26 18.95 -17.03
CA LEU A 200 -0.63 17.63 -17.12
C LEU A 200 0.90 17.68 -16.97
N ASP A 201 1.49 18.85 -16.68
CA ASP A 201 2.92 19.04 -16.40
C ASP A 201 3.50 18.03 -15.40
N TRP A 202 2.71 17.61 -14.39
CA TRP A 202 3.14 16.63 -13.38
C TRP A 202 3.45 15.24 -13.97
N LEU A 203 2.87 14.87 -15.12
CA LEU A 203 3.18 13.63 -15.81
C LEU A 203 4.63 13.59 -16.30
N SER A 204 5.21 14.74 -16.64
CA SER A 204 6.62 14.81 -17.08
C SER A 204 7.62 14.37 -16.00
N SER A 205 7.19 14.34 -14.73
CA SER A 205 8.01 13.88 -13.60
C SER A 205 7.92 12.37 -13.38
N LEU A 206 7.00 11.67 -14.05
CA LEU A 206 6.82 10.21 -13.97
C LEU A 206 7.75 9.50 -14.97
N SER A 207 9.05 9.57 -14.71
CA SER A 207 10.10 9.10 -15.63
C SER A 207 10.10 7.59 -15.93
N SER A 208 9.41 6.79 -15.11
CA SER A 208 9.31 5.33 -15.28
C SER A 208 7.95 4.86 -15.79
N LEU A 209 7.06 5.79 -16.18
CA LEU A 209 5.70 5.45 -16.57
C LEU A 209 5.68 4.69 -17.90
N GLU A 210 5.01 3.54 -17.89
CA GLU A 210 4.85 2.63 -19.03
C GLU A 210 3.38 2.58 -19.48
N PHE A 211 2.45 2.69 -18.53
CA PHE A 211 1.00 2.71 -18.78
C PHE A 211 0.34 3.89 -18.08
N LEU A 212 -0.49 4.64 -18.82
CA LEU A 212 -1.33 5.70 -18.31
C LEU A 212 -2.72 5.61 -18.95
N ASP A 213 -3.74 5.55 -18.10
CA ASP A 213 -5.13 5.68 -18.51
C ASP A 213 -5.79 6.84 -17.77
N LEU A 214 -6.26 7.81 -18.55
CA LEU A 214 -7.03 8.99 -18.13
C LEU A 214 -8.39 9.04 -18.85
N SER A 215 -8.87 7.90 -19.37
CA SER A 215 -10.19 7.81 -19.99
C SER A 215 -11.27 8.32 -19.04
N SER A 216 -12.28 9.01 -19.57
CA SER A 216 -13.35 9.60 -18.76
C SER A 216 -12.90 10.64 -17.70
N VAL A 217 -11.65 11.13 -17.77
CA VAL A 217 -11.19 12.29 -16.98
C VAL A 217 -11.48 13.58 -17.75
N ASN A 218 -12.00 14.60 -17.07
CA ASN A 218 -12.24 15.91 -17.69
C ASN A 218 -10.91 16.66 -17.91
N LEU A 219 -10.42 16.65 -19.15
CA LEU A 219 -9.20 17.33 -19.59
C LEU A 219 -9.45 18.74 -20.14
N SER A 220 -10.69 19.26 -20.10
CA SER A 220 -11.06 20.52 -20.79
C SER A 220 -10.25 21.75 -20.37
N LYS A 221 -9.64 21.72 -19.18
CA LYS A 221 -8.78 22.79 -18.65
C LYS A 221 -7.29 22.58 -18.91
N ALA A 222 -6.84 21.37 -19.26
CA ALA A 222 -5.44 21.04 -19.49
C ALA A 222 -5.03 21.38 -20.93
N LEU A 223 -4.61 22.63 -21.14
CA LEU A 223 -4.16 23.11 -22.46
C LEU A 223 -2.80 22.55 -22.88
N ASP A 224 -2.05 21.98 -21.94
CA ASP A 224 -0.70 21.40 -22.09
C ASP A 224 -0.71 19.90 -22.43
N TRP A 225 -1.89 19.31 -22.67
CA TRP A 225 -2.03 17.86 -22.79
C TRP A 225 -1.16 17.22 -23.88
N LEU A 226 -1.06 17.86 -25.06
CA LEU A 226 -0.22 17.38 -26.17
C LEU A 226 1.26 17.36 -25.76
N ASP A 227 1.73 18.44 -25.14
CA ASP A 227 3.13 18.57 -24.73
C ASP A 227 3.49 17.61 -23.60
N ALA A 228 2.55 17.33 -22.70
CA ALA A 228 2.71 16.35 -21.63
C ALA A 228 2.77 14.92 -22.19
N MET A 229 1.88 14.56 -23.12
CA MET A 229 1.85 13.22 -23.75
C MET A 229 3.10 12.93 -24.57
N ASN A 230 3.60 13.92 -25.32
CA ASN A 230 4.81 13.76 -26.14
C ASN A 230 6.10 13.54 -25.32
N LYS A 231 6.09 13.84 -24.02
CA LYS A 231 7.24 13.66 -23.12
C LYS A 231 7.26 12.28 -22.47
N LEU A 232 6.22 11.46 -22.62
CA LEU A 232 6.13 10.14 -22.01
C LEU A 232 6.71 9.09 -22.98
N PRO A 233 7.91 8.54 -22.71
CA PRO A 233 8.47 7.50 -23.55
C PRO A 233 7.67 6.22 -23.35
N SER A 234 7.24 5.58 -24.44
CA SER A 234 6.71 4.20 -24.46
C SER A 234 5.22 3.98 -24.16
N LEU A 235 4.40 5.03 -24.14
CA LEU A 235 3.01 4.87 -23.72
C LEU A 235 2.13 4.27 -24.83
N GLU A 236 1.56 3.09 -24.59
CA GLU A 236 0.39 2.58 -25.33
C GLU A 236 -0.82 3.37 -24.84
N ILE A 237 -1.05 4.55 -25.43
CA ILE A 237 -2.21 5.37 -25.08
C ILE A 237 -3.43 4.72 -25.73
N ASP A 238 -4.29 4.09 -24.92
CA ASP A 238 -5.61 3.65 -25.38
C ASP A 238 -6.52 4.90 -25.50
N LEU A 239 -6.36 5.62 -26.61
CA LEU A 239 -7.04 6.88 -26.93
C LEU A 239 -8.55 6.70 -27.23
N VAL A 240 -9.09 5.48 -27.11
CA VAL A 240 -10.38 5.10 -27.68
C VAL A 240 -11.55 5.88 -27.07
N ASN A 241 -11.40 6.47 -25.87
CA ASN A 241 -12.44 7.27 -25.22
C ASN A 241 -11.95 8.60 -24.64
N LEU A 242 -10.90 9.22 -25.18
CA LEU A 242 -10.76 10.68 -25.05
C LEU A 242 -11.86 11.33 -25.90
N LEU A 243 -13.10 11.26 -25.41
CA LEU A 243 -14.14 12.19 -25.80
C LEU A 243 -13.65 13.57 -25.36
N CYS A 244 -12.87 14.19 -26.23
CA CYS A 244 -12.94 15.62 -26.43
C CYS A 244 -14.41 16.01 -26.31
N PRO A 245 -14.79 16.99 -25.50
CA PRO A 245 -15.95 17.78 -25.85
C PRO A 245 -15.58 18.35 -27.22
N VAL A 246 -16.17 17.76 -28.25
CA VAL A 246 -16.18 18.25 -29.61
C VAL A 246 -16.86 19.62 -29.54
N GLY A 247 -16.09 20.65 -29.24
CA GLY A 247 -16.00 21.76 -30.16
C GLY A 247 -15.42 21.18 -31.45
N PHE A 248 -16.31 20.97 -32.42
CA PHE A 248 -16.06 20.47 -33.78
C PHE A 248 -14.65 20.75 -34.31
N PHE A 249 -13.86 19.71 -34.58
CA PHE A 249 -13.01 19.67 -35.77
C PHE A 249 -12.85 18.22 -36.25
N THR A 250 -13.37 17.97 -37.45
CA THR A 250 -12.99 16.85 -38.31
C THR A 250 -11.57 17.06 -38.82
N PHE A 251 -10.72 16.03 -38.78
CA PHE A 251 -9.62 15.93 -39.74
C PHE A 251 -9.81 14.67 -40.60
N GLN A 252 -10.01 14.94 -41.88
CA GLN A 252 -9.88 14.01 -42.97
C GLN A 252 -8.38 13.89 -43.28
N LEU A 253 -7.94 12.65 -43.55
CA LEU A 253 -6.58 12.17 -43.81
C LEU A 253 -5.55 13.22 -44.28
#